data_AF-A0A0S9QR48-F1
#
_entry.id   AF-A0A0S9QR48-F1
#
_cell.length_a   1.000
_cell.length_b   1.000
_cell.length_c   1.000
_cell.angle_alpha   90.00
_cell.angle_beta   90.00
_cell.angle_gamma   90.00
#
_symmetry.space_group_name_H-M   'P 1'
#
loop_
_entity.id
_entity.type
_entity.pdbx_description
1 polymer ?
#
loop_
_entity_poly.entity_id
_entity_poly.type
_entity_poly.pdbx_seq_one_letter_code
_entity_poly.pdbx_strand_id
1 'polypeptide(L)'
;MTRMGAVLNAVAASTLRTLAAMLLVVGLVVVVAVSQFKLTVIGAFALYFVVWWTLLFAILPIRNQAETDPARVVPGQDPGAPASPRLREKALWTTLLASVVFLIAIPVFELAGL
;
A
#
# COMPACT_ATOMS: atom_id res chain seq x y z
N MET A 1 15.35 -5.81 15.19
CA MET A 1 14.60 -5.82 13.91
C MET A 1 13.53 -6.89 13.99
N THR A 2 12.25 -6.53 13.85
CA THR A 2 11.16 -7.52 13.81
C THR A 2 11.26 -8.35 12.52
N ARG A 3 11.04 -9.67 12.59
CA ARG A 3 11.14 -10.57 11.42
C ARG A 3 10.29 -10.09 10.22
N MET A 4 9.13 -9.48 10.50
CA MET A 4 8.24 -8.88 9.51
C MET A 4 8.93 -7.78 8.68
N GLY A 5 9.70 -6.90 9.32
CA GLY A 5 10.40 -5.81 8.63
C GLY A 5 11.53 -6.33 7.71
N ALA A 6 12.18 -7.43 8.08
CA ALA A 6 13.21 -8.05 7.24
C ALA A 6 12.61 -8.64 5.95
N VAL A 7 11.44 -9.29 6.04
CA VAL A 7 10.74 -9.84 4.88
C VAL A 7 10.28 -8.74 3.92
N LEU A 8 9.69 -7.66 4.43
CA LEU A 8 9.26 -6.53 3.60
C LEU A 8 10.43 -5.86 2.88
N ASN A 9 11.56 -5.68 3.56
CA ASN A 9 12.77 -5.13 2.94
C ASN A 9 13.33 -6.06 1.84
N ALA A 10 13.25 -7.38 2.03
CA ALA A 10 13.67 -8.34 1.03
C ALA A 10 12.79 -8.33 -0.22
N VAL A 11 11.47 -8.14 -0.06
CA VAL A 11 10.51 -8.02 -1.17
C VAL A 11 10.66 -6.66 -1.88
N ALA A 12 10.89 -5.59 -1.13
CA ALA A 12 11.09 -4.23 -1.65
C ALA A 12 12.42 -4.02 -2.39
N ALA A 13 13.34 -4.98 -2.32
CA ALA A 13 14.66 -4.90 -2.93
C ALA A 13 14.61 -4.75 -4.46
N SER A 14 13.61 -5.32 -5.13
CA SER A 14 13.41 -5.14 -6.58
C SER A 14 11.99 -4.70 -6.93
N THR A 15 11.89 -3.81 -7.93
CA THR A 15 10.62 -3.29 -8.44
C THR A 15 9.72 -4.45 -8.89
N LEU A 16 10.27 -5.43 -9.60
CA LEU A 16 9.50 -6.56 -10.11
C LEU A 16 8.94 -7.43 -8.98
N ARG A 17 9.71 -7.73 -7.93
CA ARG A 17 9.23 -8.51 -6.78
C ARG A 17 8.15 -7.77 -6.00
N THR A 18 8.31 -6.46 -5.86
CA THR A 18 7.31 -5.60 -5.20
C THR A 18 5.99 -5.64 -5.96
N LEU A 19 6.04 -5.44 -7.29
CA LEU A 19 4.85 -5.49 -8.14
C LEU A 19 4.21 -6.88 -8.14
N ALA A 20 5.01 -7.94 -8.27
CA ALA A 20 4.50 -9.31 -8.23
C ALA A 20 3.81 -9.63 -6.89
N ALA A 21 4.40 -9.21 -5.77
CA ALA A 21 3.80 -9.40 -4.45
C ALA A 21 2.48 -8.61 -4.31
N MET A 22 2.44 -7.36 -4.77
CA MET A 22 1.22 -6.55 -4.75
C MET A 22 0.12 -7.19 -5.61
N LEU A 23 0.43 -7.57 -6.85
CA LEU A 23 -0.53 -8.21 -7.75
C LEU A 23 -1.06 -9.53 -7.18
N LEU A 24 -0.21 -10.32 -6.54
CA LEU A 24 -0.62 -11.57 -5.88
C LEU A 24 -1.59 -11.28 -4.73
N VAL A 25 -1.26 -10.32 -3.86
CA VAL A 25 -2.13 -9.95 -2.72
C VAL A 25 -3.45 -9.36 -3.19
N VAL A 26 -3.42 -8.44 -4.15
CA VAL A 26 -4.62 -7.82 -4.74
C VAL A 26 -5.48 -8.87 -5.42
N GLY A 27 -4.88 -9.73 -6.24
CA GLY A 27 -5.59 -10.82 -6.91
C GLY A 27 -6.26 -11.77 -5.92
N LEU A 28 -5.55 -12.18 -4.88
CA LEU A 28 -6.11 -13.03 -3.82
C LEU A 28 -7.31 -12.36 -3.12
N VAL A 29 -7.18 -11.08 -2.78
CA VAL A 29 -8.23 -10.32 -2.09
C VAL A 29 -9.45 -10.12 -2.98
N VAL A 30 -9.26 -9.82 -4.25
CA VAL A 30 -10.35 -9.72 -5.23
C VAL A 30 -11.05 -11.07 -5.41
N VAL A 31 -10.30 -12.17 -5.51
CA VAL A 31 -10.87 -13.52 -5.60
C VAL A 31 -11.72 -13.85 -4.36
N VAL A 32 -11.22 -13.53 -3.15
CA VAL A 32 -11.99 -13.69 -1.91
C VAL A 32 -13.25 -12.83 -1.95
N ALA A 33 -13.14 -11.57 -2.36
CA ALA A 33 -14.26 -10.64 -2.38
C ALA A 33 -15.38 -11.06 -3.36
N VAL A 34 -15.00 -11.49 -4.56
CA VAL A 34 -15.94 -11.99 -5.59
C VAL A 34 -16.58 -13.32 -5.15
N SER A 35 -15.79 -14.25 -4.62
CA SER A 35 -16.29 -15.59 -4.23
C SER A 35 -17.18 -15.58 -2.98
N GLN A 36 -16.85 -14.74 -1.99
CA GLN A 36 -17.57 -14.72 -0.71
C GLN A 36 -18.73 -13.71 -0.68
N PHE A 37 -18.58 -12.55 -1.34
CA PHE A 37 -19.52 -11.43 -1.23
C PHE A 37 -20.26 -11.10 -2.54
N LYS A 38 -20.10 -11.93 -3.58
CA LYS A 38 -20.76 -11.80 -4.90
C LYS A 38 -20.57 -10.44 -5.58
N LEU A 39 -19.45 -9.77 -5.31
CA LEU A 39 -19.08 -8.54 -5.99
C LEU A 39 -18.77 -8.80 -7.47
N THR A 40 -19.10 -7.83 -8.32
CA THR A 40 -18.58 -7.77 -9.68
C THR A 40 -17.07 -7.54 -9.64
N VAL A 41 -16.35 -8.08 -10.64
CA VAL A 41 -14.90 -7.91 -10.73
C VAL A 41 -14.53 -6.42 -10.78
N ILE A 42 -15.26 -5.64 -11.58
CA ILE A 42 -15.03 -4.21 -11.74
C ILE A 42 -15.33 -3.47 -10.43
N GLY A 43 -16.47 -3.75 -9.78
CA GLY A 43 -16.84 -3.15 -8.49
C GLY A 43 -15.81 -3.42 -7.40
N ALA A 44 -15.34 -4.68 -7.29
CA ALA A 44 -14.30 -5.07 -6.35
C ALA A 44 -12.99 -4.31 -6.59
N PHE A 45 -12.52 -4.21 -7.83
CA PHE A 45 -11.32 -3.45 -8.17
C PHE A 45 -11.48 -1.94 -7.92
N ALA A 46 -12.63 -1.36 -8.29
CA ALA A 46 -12.88 0.06 -8.13
C ALA A 46 -12.90 0.46 -6.64
N LEU A 47 -13.64 -0.30 -5.82
CA LEU A 47 -13.69 -0.07 -4.37
C LEU A 47 -12.32 -0.28 -3.73
N TYR A 48 -11.61 -1.36 -4.08
CA TYR A 48 -10.25 -1.61 -3.57
C TYR A 48 -9.30 -0.47 -3.96
N PHE A 49 -9.37 0.02 -5.20
CA PHE A 49 -8.55 1.13 -5.67
C PHE A 49 -8.78 2.41 -4.88
N VAL A 50 -10.05 2.77 -4.62
CA VAL A 50 -10.36 3.95 -3.80
C VAL A 50 -9.82 3.80 -2.37
N VAL A 51 -10.07 2.67 -1.72
CA VAL A 51 -9.54 2.38 -0.37
C VAL A 51 -8.02 2.44 -0.33
N TRP A 52 -7.37 1.79 -1.29
CA TRP A 52 -5.91 1.77 -1.40
C TRP A 52 -5.33 3.16 -1.63
N TRP A 53 -5.94 3.96 -2.53
CA TRP A 53 -5.51 5.31 -2.82
C TRP A 53 -5.60 6.22 -1.60
N THR A 54 -6.72 6.16 -0.86
CA THR A 54 -6.89 6.92 0.38
C THR A 54 -5.84 6.53 1.43
N LEU A 55 -5.59 5.23 1.61
CA LEU A 55 -4.60 4.75 2.58
C LEU A 55 -3.15 5.03 2.16
N LEU A 56 -2.86 5.14 0.87
CA LEU A 56 -1.54 5.55 0.40
C LEU A 56 -1.18 6.91 1.00
N PHE A 57 -2.05 7.91 0.87
CA PHE A 57 -1.82 9.24 1.46
C PHE A 57 -1.74 9.22 2.98
N ALA A 58 -2.50 8.35 3.65
CA ALA A 58 -2.41 8.19 5.10
C ALA A 58 -1.05 7.61 5.55
N ILE A 59 -0.45 6.71 4.75
CA ILE A 59 0.80 6.03 5.09
C ILE A 59 2.03 6.83 4.65
N LEU A 60 1.93 7.65 3.60
CA LEU A 60 3.06 8.43 3.08
C LEU A 60 3.85 9.24 4.12
N PRO A 61 3.24 9.94 5.11
CA PRO A 61 4.00 10.74 6.08
C PRO A 61 4.71 9.88 7.14
N ILE A 62 4.36 8.60 7.27
CA ILE A 62 4.89 7.73 8.32
C ILE A 62 6.37 7.43 8.05
N ARG A 63 7.20 7.60 9.09
CA ARG A 63 8.66 7.31 9.09
C ARG A 63 9.46 8.11 8.04
N ASN A 64 8.98 9.28 7.64
CA ASN A 64 9.80 10.25 6.91
C ASN A 64 10.79 10.94 7.85
N GLN A 65 12.00 11.14 7.35
CA GLN A 65 13.04 11.94 7.99
C GLN A 65 13.58 12.90 6.94
N ALA A 66 13.67 14.19 7.31
CA ALA A 66 14.27 15.20 6.44
C ALA A 66 15.77 14.93 6.27
N GLU A 67 16.33 15.38 5.14
CA GLU A 67 17.78 15.34 4.94
C GLU A 67 18.44 16.39 5.83
N THR A 68 19.35 15.95 6.70
CA THR A 68 20.06 16.82 7.65
C THR A 68 21.52 17.04 7.24
N ASP A 69 22.03 16.28 6.28
CA ASP A 69 23.39 16.43 5.76
C ASP A 69 23.45 17.58 4.74
N PRO A 70 24.12 18.71 5.07
CA PRO A 70 24.21 19.86 4.17
C PRO A 70 24.85 19.54 2.82
N ALA A 71 25.67 18.48 2.73
CA ALA A 71 26.31 18.06 1.49
C ALA A 71 25.35 17.33 0.53
N ARG A 72 24.22 16.84 1.02
CA ARG A 72 23.20 16.12 0.23
C ARG A 72 22.02 17.00 -0.17
N VAL A 73 21.88 18.17 0.44
CA VAL A 73 20.82 19.13 0.14
C VAL A 73 21.11 19.82 -1.19
N VAL A 74 20.15 19.78 -2.12
CA VAL A 74 20.26 20.37 -3.46
C VAL A 74 19.65 21.78 -3.46
N PRO A 75 20.21 22.76 -4.19
CA PRO A 75 19.60 24.10 -4.28
C PRO A 75 18.13 24.06 -4.71
N GLY A 76 17.24 24.70 -3.96
CA GLY A 76 15.79 24.69 -4.20
C GLY A 76 15.04 23.48 -3.61
N GLN A 77 15.73 22.58 -2.89
CA GLN A 77 15.08 21.49 -2.17
C GLN A 77 14.26 22.00 -0.98
N ASP A 78 13.03 21.50 -0.85
CA ASP A 78 12.18 21.77 0.32
C ASP A 78 12.85 21.19 1.59
N PRO A 79 13.03 21.98 2.66
CA PRO A 79 13.56 21.48 3.94
C PRO A 79 12.79 20.29 4.52
N GLY A 80 11.51 20.13 4.16
CA GLY A 80 10.68 18.99 4.57
C GLY A 80 10.83 17.73 3.70
N ALA A 81 11.59 17.79 2.60
CA ALA A 81 11.72 16.68 1.67
C ALA A 81 12.38 15.45 2.35
N PRO A 82 11.76 14.26 2.25
CA PRO A 82 12.31 13.07 2.88
C PRO A 82 13.64 12.64 2.26
N ALA A 83 14.67 12.42 3.08
CA ALA A 83 15.97 11.93 2.65
C ALA A 83 15.89 10.55 1.96
N SER A 84 15.00 9.70 2.46
CA SER A 84 14.70 8.39 1.84
C SER A 84 13.19 8.17 1.77
N PRO A 85 12.55 8.36 0.60
CA PRO A 85 11.10 8.24 0.46
C PRO A 85 10.55 6.83 0.73
N ARG A 86 11.38 5.77 0.57
CA ARG A 86 11.05 4.35 0.82
C ARG A 86 9.72 3.90 0.17
N LEU A 87 9.42 4.40 -1.03
CA LEU A 87 8.11 4.25 -1.68
C LEU A 87 7.65 2.79 -1.83
N ARG A 88 8.56 1.86 -2.11
CA ARG A 88 8.24 0.43 -2.27
C ARG A 88 7.75 -0.22 -0.98
N GLU A 89 8.41 0.09 0.14
CA GLU A 89 8.00 -0.40 1.47
C GLU A 89 6.62 0.17 1.83
N LYS A 90 6.41 1.46 1.55
CA LYS A 90 5.11 2.12 1.79
C LYS A 90 4.00 1.51 0.94
N ALA A 91 4.25 1.26 -0.34
CA ALA A 91 3.26 0.62 -1.22
C ALA A 91 2.88 -0.81 -0.76
N LEU A 92 3.84 -1.59 -0.23
CA LEU A 92 3.55 -2.90 0.36
C LEU A 92 2.68 -2.77 1.62
N TRP A 93 3.01 -1.85 2.52
CA TRP A 93 2.21 -1.57 3.71
C TRP A 93 0.79 -1.09 3.35
N THR A 94 0.68 -0.18 2.38
CA THR A 94 -0.62 0.30 1.88
C THR A 94 -1.44 -0.85 1.32
N THR A 95 -0.83 -1.74 0.55
CA THR A 95 -1.52 -2.91 -0.02
C THR A 95 -2.06 -3.81 1.08
N LEU A 96 -1.24 -4.17 2.08
CA LEU A 96 -1.65 -5.02 3.19
C LEU A 96 -2.77 -4.36 4.02
N LEU A 97 -2.62 -3.08 4.37
CA LEU A 97 -3.61 -2.37 5.17
C LEU A 97 -4.93 -2.17 4.40
N ALA A 98 -4.84 -1.82 3.11
CA ALA A 98 -6.01 -1.69 2.24
C ALA A 98 -6.76 -3.00 2.10
N SER A 99 -6.07 -4.13 1.99
CA SER A 99 -6.71 -5.46 1.99
C SER A 99 -7.51 -5.72 3.26
N VAL A 100 -6.98 -5.37 4.43
CA VAL A 100 -7.70 -5.52 5.70
C VAL A 100 -8.91 -4.58 5.75
N VAL A 101 -8.73 -3.30 5.45
CA VAL A 101 -9.82 -2.30 5.49
C VAL A 101 -10.92 -2.64 4.50
N PHE A 102 -10.57 -3.04 3.29
CA PHE A 102 -11.50 -3.44 2.25
C PHE A 102 -12.34 -4.66 2.67
N LEU A 103 -11.71 -5.72 3.18
CA LEU A 103 -12.41 -6.93 3.61
C LEU A 103 -13.33 -6.69 4.81
N ILE A 104 -13.00 -5.70 5.66
CA ILE A 104 -13.87 -5.28 6.77
C ILE A 104 -15.02 -4.40 6.24
N ALA A 105 -14.75 -3.48 5.32
CA ALA A 105 -15.74 -2.53 4.80
C ALA A 105 -16.89 -3.23 4.07
N ILE A 106 -16.61 -4.30 3.30
CA ILE A 106 -17.65 -5.02 2.55
C ILE A 106 -18.82 -5.48 3.44
N PRO A 107 -18.61 -6.27 4.50
CA PRO A 107 -19.70 -6.70 5.38
C PRO A 107 -20.24 -5.56 6.25
N VAL A 108 -19.40 -4.62 6.70
CA VAL A 108 -19.83 -3.52 7.59
C VAL A 108 -20.82 -2.59 6.90
N PHE A 109 -20.62 -2.32 5.62
CA PHE A 109 -21.47 -1.43 4.83
C PHE A 109 -22.46 -2.19 3.94
N GLU A 110 -22.61 -3.51 4.14
CA GLU A 110 -23.52 -4.37 3.36
C GLU A 110 -23.36 -4.24 1.83
N LEU A 111 -22.12 -4.11 1.36
CA LEU A 111 -21.80 -3.80 -0.05
C LEU A 111 -21.92 -5.02 -0.98
N ALA A 112 -22.67 -6.05 -0.59
CA ALA A 112 -22.80 -7.27 -1.37
C ALA A 112 -23.54 -7.00 -2.69
N GLY A 113 -22.95 -7.43 -3.81
CA GLY A 113 -23.56 -7.31 -5.14
C GLY A 113 -23.29 -6.01 -5.92
N LEU A 114 -22.36 -5.16 -5.47
CA LEU A 114 -21.79 -4.06 -6.27
C LEU A 114 -21.08 -4.54 -7.54
#